data_AF-A0A955KNC3-F1
#
_entry.id   AF-A0A955KNC3-F1
#
_cell.length_a   1.000
_cell.length_b   1.000
_cell.length_c   1.000
_cell.angle_alpha   90.00
_cell.angle_beta   90.00
_cell.angle_gamma   90.00
#
_symmetry.space_group_name_H-M   'P 1'
#
loop_
_entity.id
_entity.type
_entity.pdbx_description
1 polymer ?
#
loop_
_entity_poly.entity_id
_entity_poly.type
_entity_poly.pdbx_seq_one_letter_code
_entity_poly.pdbx_strand_id
1 'polypeptide(L)'
;MTNTNQPEQNQMHESVYTYAALIGIAAGWRYQSIGVGIMIAACVTIGIYGYRNGYWQQVSAWLWPHFRAFYDAFIGLFSGASDIGEIIAPYTWSPGKEIDTGKFIVTDLEETGSFGTYAITRAGKTSFIHSFLYQLFTTCSPDEVQFVIADLKNGLDFRIFRRLKHLALPVAETTTEAEKQIQWLLQEKDRRSMLFKAIPETKLCNNLNQYHKLGASLGLPRLPRIVAVLDEFQNVTLENDEALDGITKLAKEGQAFGITVHPCTQLPNVEALPTKLKSQFYSWFCGYLANPSHYYKIAEIQKEIWEPFHTAGKTVGRFIANISGETMVIQSIYIKNKDLETAVSHYSNETEPVWPEISMGERETYTWRGSDVQKRAMLMKWLANLEEKPTAEQAAETFGFSSATFYNWNIPDLWEEVHSKK
;
A
#
# COMPACT_ATOMS: atom_id res chain seq x y z
N MET A 1 -29.09 -57.06 61.17
CA MET A 1 -29.53 -58.09 60.21
C MET A 1 -30.68 -57.49 59.39
N THR A 2 -30.84 -57.89 58.12
CA THR A 2 -32.09 -57.90 57.30
C THR A 2 -33.07 -56.70 57.34
N ASN A 3 -33.20 -56.00 56.19
CA ASN A 3 -34.39 -55.91 55.29
C ASN A 3 -35.74 -56.55 55.78
N THR A 4 -36.96 -56.16 55.35
CA THR A 4 -37.56 -55.18 54.38
C THR A 4 -39.09 -55.06 54.74
N ASN A 5 -40.06 -54.37 54.09
CA ASN A 5 -40.22 -53.49 52.89
C ASN A 5 -41.54 -52.66 53.06
N GLN A 6 -41.90 -51.76 52.13
CA GLN A 6 -43.19 -51.72 51.37
C GLN A 6 -43.45 -50.39 50.59
N PRO A 7 -44.32 -50.36 49.54
CA PRO A 7 -43.93 -49.65 48.30
C PRO A 7 -45.03 -48.86 47.52
N GLU A 8 -44.65 -48.44 46.30
CA GLU A 8 -45.46 -48.27 45.07
C GLU A 8 -46.53 -47.18 44.95
N GLN A 9 -46.13 -46.07 44.31
CA GLN A 9 -47.02 -45.19 43.53
C GLN A 9 -46.44 -44.83 42.13
N ASN A 10 -45.36 -45.49 41.69
CA ASN A 10 -44.45 -44.98 40.66
C ASN A 10 -44.65 -45.56 39.24
N GLN A 11 -45.38 -46.67 39.10
CA GLN A 11 -45.29 -47.56 37.91
C GLN A 11 -45.74 -46.94 36.57
N MET A 12 -46.60 -45.91 36.55
CA MET A 12 -47.10 -45.36 35.28
C MET A 12 -46.15 -44.36 34.60
N HIS A 13 -45.08 -43.92 35.28
CA HIS A 13 -44.21 -42.84 34.80
C HIS A 13 -43.03 -43.30 33.92
N GLU A 14 -42.62 -44.57 33.99
CA GLU A 14 -41.45 -45.11 33.29
C GLU A 14 -41.74 -45.50 31.82
N SER A 15 -43.02 -45.82 31.52
CA SER A 15 -43.47 -46.38 30.24
C SER A 15 -43.07 -45.58 29.00
N VAL A 16 -43.03 -44.25 29.11
CA VAL A 16 -42.69 -43.35 27.99
C VAL A 16 -41.20 -43.44 27.62
N TYR A 17 -40.33 -43.69 28.60
CA TYR A 17 -38.88 -43.81 28.37
C TYR A 17 -38.48 -45.18 27.80
N THR A 18 -39.29 -46.22 28.02
CA THR A 18 -39.12 -47.52 27.34
C THR A 18 -39.19 -47.39 25.82
N TYR A 19 -40.01 -46.48 25.27
CA TYR A 19 -40.03 -46.22 23.82
C TYR A 19 -38.71 -45.63 23.31
N ALA A 20 -38.05 -44.76 24.09
CA ALA A 20 -36.74 -44.22 23.72
C ALA A 20 -35.68 -45.33 23.65
N ALA A 21 -35.68 -46.25 24.62
CA ALA A 21 -34.81 -47.43 24.60
C ALA A 21 -35.09 -48.35 23.39
N LEU A 22 -36.36 -48.60 23.06
CA LEU A 22 -36.75 -49.42 21.90
C LEU A 22 -36.35 -48.77 20.57
N ILE A 23 -36.51 -47.45 20.42
CA ILE A 23 -36.06 -46.70 19.23
C ILE A 23 -34.53 -46.78 19.12
N GLY A 24 -33.79 -46.66 20.23
CA GLY A 24 -32.35 -46.85 20.25
C GLY A 24 -31.91 -48.26 19.85
N ILE A 25 -32.54 -49.31 20.38
CA ILE A 25 -32.27 -50.70 19.99
C ILE A 25 -32.52 -50.91 18.48
N ALA A 26 -33.65 -50.42 17.97
CA ALA A 26 -33.99 -50.52 16.55
C ALA A 26 -32.98 -49.79 15.66
N ALA A 27 -32.56 -48.58 16.03
CA ALA A 27 -31.54 -47.84 15.30
C ALA A 27 -30.16 -48.50 15.37
N GLY A 28 -29.75 -48.97 16.56
CA GLY A 28 -28.49 -49.67 16.77
C GLY A 28 -28.37 -50.95 15.93
N TRP A 29 -29.48 -51.70 15.77
CA TRP A 29 -29.53 -52.83 14.84
C TRP A 29 -29.53 -52.38 13.38
N ARG A 30 -30.32 -51.35 13.02
CA ARG A 30 -30.45 -50.82 11.65
C ARG A 30 -29.14 -50.32 11.04
N TYR A 31 -28.25 -49.79 11.88
CA TYR A 31 -26.91 -49.29 11.52
C TYR A 31 -25.77 -50.20 12.00
N GLN A 32 -26.08 -51.38 12.56
CA GLN A 32 -25.13 -52.34 13.16
C GLN A 32 -24.08 -51.70 14.10
N SER A 33 -24.50 -50.72 14.90
CA SER A 33 -23.65 -50.02 15.86
C SER A 33 -24.39 -49.79 17.18
N ILE A 34 -23.94 -50.46 18.23
CA ILE A 34 -24.49 -50.32 19.59
C ILE A 34 -24.37 -48.87 20.07
N GLY A 35 -23.27 -48.18 19.74
CA GLY A 35 -23.06 -46.77 20.08
C GLY A 35 -24.10 -45.83 19.47
N VAL A 36 -24.46 -46.04 18.19
CA VAL A 36 -25.53 -45.27 17.52
C VAL A 36 -26.88 -45.49 18.22
N GLY A 37 -27.17 -46.74 18.62
CA GLY A 37 -28.39 -47.06 19.35
C GLY A 37 -28.49 -46.39 20.73
N ILE A 38 -27.40 -46.43 21.52
CA ILE A 38 -27.33 -45.78 22.83
C ILE A 38 -27.51 -44.25 22.69
N MET A 39 -26.82 -43.62 21.72
CA MET A 39 -26.92 -42.18 21.48
C MET A 39 -28.35 -41.76 21.13
N ILE A 40 -29.04 -42.51 20.27
CA ILE A 40 -30.41 -42.19 19.87
C ILE A 40 -31.40 -42.37 21.03
N ALA A 41 -31.26 -43.42 21.86
CA ALA A 41 -32.07 -43.59 23.06
C ALA A 41 -31.90 -42.41 24.05
N ALA A 42 -30.66 -41.95 24.25
CA ALA A 42 -30.36 -40.81 25.12
C ALA A 42 -30.98 -39.50 24.59
N CYS A 43 -30.82 -39.20 23.30
CA CYS A 43 -31.38 -37.99 22.69
C CYS A 43 -32.92 -37.96 22.76
N VAL A 44 -33.60 -39.08 22.47
CA VAL A 44 -35.06 -39.17 22.56
C VAL A 44 -35.55 -39.02 24.01
N THR A 45 -34.85 -39.64 24.96
CA THR A 45 -35.11 -39.50 26.42
C THR A 45 -35.03 -38.03 26.87
N ILE A 46 -33.97 -37.33 26.47
CA ILE A 46 -33.75 -35.92 26.80
C ILE A 46 -34.84 -35.02 26.17
N GLY A 47 -35.21 -35.27 24.91
CA GLY A 47 -36.28 -34.52 24.23
C GLY A 47 -37.64 -34.66 24.90
N ILE A 48 -38.00 -35.88 25.33
CA ILE A 48 -39.24 -36.16 26.09
C ILE A 48 -39.23 -35.43 27.44
N TYR A 49 -38.11 -35.46 28.16
CA TYR A 49 -37.95 -34.75 29.43
C TYR A 49 -38.03 -33.22 29.27
N GLY A 50 -37.40 -32.66 28.22
CA GLY A 50 -37.50 -31.25 27.88
C GLY A 50 -38.93 -30.81 27.52
N TYR A 51 -39.71 -31.71 26.89
CA TYR A 51 -41.11 -31.45 26.56
C TYR A 51 -42.02 -31.38 27.78
N ARG A 52 -41.98 -32.41 28.65
CA ARG A 52 -42.89 -32.49 29.81
C ARG A 52 -42.68 -31.37 30.83
N ASN A 53 -41.48 -30.82 30.92
CA ASN A 53 -41.12 -29.78 31.89
C ASN A 53 -41.15 -28.35 31.31
N GLY A 54 -41.67 -28.15 30.09
CA GLY A 54 -41.87 -26.82 29.49
C GLY A 54 -40.59 -26.09 29.06
N TYR A 55 -39.40 -26.69 29.22
CA TYR A 55 -38.11 -26.06 28.91
C TYR A 55 -37.95 -25.64 27.45
N TRP A 56 -38.78 -26.13 26.52
CA TRP A 56 -38.67 -25.79 25.09
C TRP A 56 -38.67 -24.29 24.79
N GLN A 57 -39.34 -23.42 25.55
CA GLN A 57 -39.25 -21.97 25.31
C GLN A 57 -37.86 -21.40 25.67
N GLN A 58 -37.21 -21.92 26.71
CA GLN A 58 -35.85 -21.53 27.09
C GLN A 58 -34.81 -22.18 26.17
N VAL A 59 -35.00 -23.46 25.83
CA VAL A 59 -34.17 -24.20 24.87
C VAL A 59 -34.28 -23.60 23.47
N SER A 60 -35.46 -23.17 23.01
CA SER A 60 -35.60 -22.46 21.73
C SER A 60 -34.95 -21.09 21.78
N ALA A 61 -35.09 -20.33 22.87
CA ALA A 61 -34.43 -19.03 23.02
C ALA A 61 -32.89 -19.15 23.06
N TRP A 62 -32.35 -20.21 23.66
CA TRP A 62 -30.92 -20.50 23.68
C TRP A 62 -30.41 -21.09 22.34
N LEU A 63 -31.19 -21.95 21.68
CA LEU A 63 -30.86 -22.46 20.36
C LEU A 63 -30.99 -21.40 19.27
N TRP A 64 -31.86 -20.38 19.40
CA TRP A 64 -32.10 -19.42 18.33
C TRP A 64 -30.85 -18.65 17.87
N PRO A 65 -29.96 -18.14 18.75
CA PRO A 65 -28.64 -17.64 18.35
C PRO A 65 -27.77 -18.67 17.60
N HIS A 66 -27.77 -19.94 18.03
CA HIS A 66 -26.96 -20.99 17.41
C HIS A 66 -27.54 -21.47 16.07
N PHE A 67 -28.86 -21.54 15.95
CA PHE A 67 -29.58 -21.87 14.72
C PHE A 67 -29.49 -20.70 13.72
N ARG A 68 -29.46 -19.46 14.21
CA ARG A 68 -29.16 -18.28 13.40
C ARG A 68 -27.72 -18.28 12.93
N ALA A 69 -26.74 -18.55 13.79
CA ALA A 69 -25.34 -18.67 13.37
C ALA A 69 -25.13 -19.82 12.36
N PHE A 70 -25.83 -20.95 12.53
CA PHE A 70 -25.85 -22.04 11.55
C PHE A 70 -26.54 -21.63 10.24
N TYR A 71 -27.67 -20.92 10.29
CA TYR A 71 -28.35 -20.38 9.13
C TYR A 71 -27.47 -19.36 8.39
N ASP A 72 -26.84 -18.42 9.09
CA ASP A 72 -25.95 -17.41 8.53
C ASP A 72 -24.69 -18.08 7.92
N ALA A 73 -24.17 -19.17 8.51
CA ALA A 73 -23.10 -19.98 7.92
C ALA A 73 -23.55 -20.82 6.71
N PHE A 74 -24.78 -21.35 6.72
CA PHE A 74 -25.36 -22.12 5.62
C PHE A 74 -25.75 -21.22 4.43
N ILE A 75 -26.24 -20.01 4.71
CA ILE A 75 -26.43 -18.93 3.75
C ILE A 75 -25.07 -18.45 3.23
N GLY A 76 -24.05 -18.31 4.09
CA GLY A 76 -22.67 -18.10 3.67
C GLY A 76 -22.12 -19.18 2.73
N LEU A 77 -22.61 -20.42 2.85
CA LEU A 77 -22.26 -21.54 1.97
C LEU A 77 -22.95 -21.49 0.59
N PHE A 78 -24.01 -20.67 0.42
CA PHE A 78 -24.87 -20.69 -0.76
C PHE A 78 -25.24 -19.32 -1.37
N SER A 79 -24.93 -18.18 -0.74
CA SER A 79 -25.29 -16.85 -1.25
C SER A 79 -24.16 -15.82 -1.16
N GLY A 80 -23.28 -15.82 -2.17
CA GLY A 80 -22.81 -14.60 -2.84
C GLY A 80 -22.28 -13.45 -1.99
N ALA A 81 -21.51 -13.73 -0.93
CA ALA A 81 -20.89 -12.73 -0.07
C ALA A 81 -19.34 -12.79 -0.09
N SER A 82 -18.77 -13.16 -1.24
CA SER A 82 -17.32 -13.28 -1.45
C SER A 82 -16.89 -12.87 -2.86
N ASP A 83 -17.36 -11.71 -3.33
CA ASP A 83 -16.78 -11.01 -4.51
C ASP A 83 -15.39 -10.41 -4.20
N ILE A 84 -14.89 -10.57 -2.97
CA ILE A 84 -13.45 -10.68 -2.71
C ILE A 84 -13.12 -12.18 -2.77
N GLY A 85 -13.01 -12.70 -4.00
CA GLY A 85 -12.53 -14.06 -4.23
C GLY A 85 -11.09 -14.22 -3.73
N GLU A 86 -10.70 -15.43 -3.34
CA GLU A 86 -9.49 -15.70 -2.55
C GLU A 86 -8.17 -15.65 -3.37
N ILE A 87 -7.92 -14.50 -4.01
CA ILE A 87 -6.61 -14.06 -4.49
C ILE A 87 -6.47 -12.57 -4.15
N ILE A 88 -6.07 -12.26 -2.91
CA ILE A 88 -5.38 -10.98 -2.68
C ILE A 88 -4.02 -11.15 -3.33
N ALA A 89 -3.87 -10.64 -4.55
CA ALA A 89 -2.56 -10.57 -5.19
C ALA A 89 -1.66 -9.66 -4.32
N PRO A 90 -0.34 -9.91 -4.27
CA PRO A 90 0.55 -8.99 -3.57
C PRO A 90 0.37 -7.59 -4.17
N TYR A 91 0.39 -6.56 -3.32
CA TYR A 91 0.21 -5.15 -3.71
C TYR A 91 -1.20 -4.71 -4.10
N THR A 92 -2.23 -5.56 -3.97
CA THR A 92 -3.64 -5.18 -4.17
C THR A 92 -4.16 -4.22 -3.08
N TRP A 93 -4.97 -3.24 -3.47
CA TRP A 93 -5.68 -2.31 -2.60
C TRP A 93 -7.04 -1.87 -3.19
N SER A 94 -7.89 -1.25 -2.36
CA SER A 94 -9.14 -0.63 -2.79
C SER A 94 -9.09 0.89 -2.54
N PRO A 95 -9.27 1.74 -3.58
CA PRO A 95 -9.40 3.19 -3.39
C PRO A 95 -10.77 3.56 -2.81
N GLY A 96 -11.80 2.74 -3.01
CA GLY A 96 -13.13 3.01 -2.51
C GLY A 96 -14.24 2.20 -3.17
N LYS A 97 -15.47 2.58 -2.82
CA LYS A 97 -16.71 2.11 -3.43
C LYS A 97 -17.12 3.06 -4.55
N GLU A 98 -17.33 2.56 -5.75
CA GLU A 98 -17.90 3.33 -6.86
C GLU A 98 -19.35 3.74 -6.52
N ILE A 99 -19.70 4.99 -6.84
CA ILE A 99 -21.02 5.54 -6.54
C ILE A 99 -22.12 4.89 -7.39
N ASP A 100 -21.87 4.72 -8.69
CA ASP A 100 -22.92 4.39 -9.66
C ASP A 100 -23.24 2.90 -9.73
N THR A 101 -22.23 2.02 -9.75
CA THR A 101 -22.44 0.56 -9.68
C THR A 101 -22.67 0.06 -8.24
N GLY A 102 -22.23 0.83 -7.25
CA GLY A 102 -22.23 0.41 -5.85
C GLY A 102 -21.25 -0.74 -5.53
N LYS A 103 -20.26 -1.01 -6.38
CA LYS A 103 -19.21 -2.03 -6.13
C LYS A 103 -17.97 -1.42 -5.47
N PHE A 104 -17.17 -2.25 -4.81
CA PHE A 104 -15.81 -1.87 -4.43
C PHE A 104 -14.88 -2.03 -5.63
N ILE A 105 -14.05 -1.01 -5.87
CA ILE A 105 -12.98 -1.08 -6.86
C ILE A 105 -11.78 -1.73 -6.19
N VAL A 106 -11.14 -2.66 -6.89
CA VAL A 106 -9.96 -3.41 -6.43
C VAL A 106 -8.93 -3.34 -7.55
N THR A 107 -7.71 -2.94 -7.21
CA THR A 107 -6.62 -2.60 -8.13
C THR A 107 -5.27 -2.88 -7.44
N ASP A 108 -4.13 -2.75 -8.12
CA ASP A 108 -2.80 -2.97 -7.52
C ASP A 108 -1.77 -1.88 -7.88
N LEU A 109 -0.58 -1.94 -7.25
CA LEU A 109 0.48 -0.95 -7.46
C LEU A 109 1.15 -0.99 -8.86
N GLU A 110 0.88 -2.00 -9.69
CA GLU A 110 1.28 -2.01 -11.10
C GLU A 110 0.23 -1.34 -11.98
N GLU A 111 -1.04 -1.65 -11.75
CA GLU A 111 -2.17 -1.04 -12.46
C GLU A 111 -2.28 0.47 -12.19
N THR A 112 -2.22 0.89 -10.92
CA THR A 112 -2.29 2.31 -10.56
C THR A 112 -1.01 3.07 -10.86
N GLY A 113 0.14 2.40 -10.79
CA GLY A 113 1.47 3.00 -10.93
C GLY A 113 1.74 4.13 -9.93
N SER A 114 2.45 5.17 -10.37
CA SER A 114 2.56 6.45 -9.65
C SER A 114 1.30 7.28 -9.91
N PHE A 115 0.68 7.83 -8.86
CA PHE A 115 -0.56 8.61 -8.99
C PHE A 115 -0.58 9.89 -8.14
N GLY A 116 -1.25 10.93 -8.63
CA GLY A 116 -1.43 12.17 -7.87
C GLY A 116 -2.76 12.22 -7.10
N THR A 117 -2.78 12.85 -5.92
CA THR A 117 -4.02 13.09 -5.14
C THR A 117 -4.24 14.58 -4.89
N TYR A 118 -5.35 15.13 -5.40
CA TYR A 118 -5.60 16.59 -5.43
C TYR A 118 -6.95 16.91 -4.76
N ALA A 119 -6.96 17.51 -3.57
CA ALA A 119 -8.22 17.85 -2.88
C ALA A 119 -8.05 18.89 -1.77
N ILE A 120 -8.99 19.83 -1.63
CA ILE A 120 -8.88 20.89 -0.61
C ILE A 120 -8.93 20.34 0.84
N THR A 121 -8.43 21.12 1.80
CA THR A 121 -8.48 20.80 3.24
C THR A 121 -9.88 20.36 3.69
N ARG A 122 -9.98 19.27 4.46
CA ARG A 122 -11.23 18.57 4.84
C ARG A 122 -12.04 17.94 3.69
N ALA A 123 -11.49 17.73 2.49
CA ALA A 123 -12.16 16.92 1.45
C ALA A 123 -11.99 15.41 1.65
N GLY A 124 -11.03 14.97 2.48
CA GLY A 124 -10.75 13.56 2.79
C GLY A 124 -9.35 13.08 2.41
N LYS A 125 -8.52 13.92 1.77
CA LYS A 125 -7.15 13.62 1.28
C LYS A 125 -6.33 12.77 2.26
N THR A 126 -6.09 13.25 3.47
CA THR A 126 -5.30 12.57 4.51
C THR A 126 -5.87 11.20 4.86
N SER A 127 -7.20 11.08 5.02
CA SER A 127 -7.87 9.80 5.33
C SER A 127 -7.85 8.79 4.18
N PHE A 128 -7.88 9.25 2.92
CA PHE A 128 -7.68 8.41 1.74
C PHE A 128 -6.26 7.83 1.72
N ILE A 129 -5.24 8.67 1.92
CA ILE A 129 -3.83 8.25 1.98
C ILE A 129 -3.59 7.31 3.17
N HIS A 130 -4.17 7.58 4.34
CA HIS A 130 -4.14 6.67 5.49
C HIS A 130 -4.77 5.31 5.17
N SER A 131 -5.88 5.29 4.44
CA SER A 131 -6.54 4.03 4.03
C SER A 131 -5.74 3.27 2.97
N PHE A 132 -5.02 3.96 2.08
CA PHE A 132 -4.08 3.36 1.12
C PHE A 132 -2.90 2.71 1.86
N LEU A 133 -2.21 3.47 2.72
CA LEU A 133 -1.09 2.97 3.52
C LEU A 133 -1.51 1.79 4.42
N TYR A 134 -2.67 1.88 5.08
CA TYR A 134 -3.21 0.79 5.92
C TYR A 134 -3.39 -0.51 5.15
N GLN A 135 -4.01 -0.47 3.97
CA GLN A 135 -4.24 -1.67 3.16
C GLN A 135 -2.92 -2.33 2.79
N LEU A 136 -1.91 -1.54 2.43
CA LEU A 136 -0.58 -2.07 2.10
C LEU A 136 0.15 -2.63 3.33
N PHE A 137 0.25 -1.90 4.46
CA PHE A 137 1.04 -2.37 5.61
C PHE A 137 0.39 -3.52 6.39
N THR A 138 -0.92 -3.74 6.23
CA THR A 138 -1.65 -4.87 6.85
C THR A 138 -1.68 -6.14 5.98
N THR A 139 -1.48 -6.02 4.66
CA THR A 139 -1.49 -7.16 3.72
C THR A 139 -0.11 -7.58 3.24
N CYS A 140 0.84 -6.66 3.12
CA CYS A 140 2.19 -6.89 2.63
C CYS A 140 3.23 -6.81 3.77
N SER A 141 4.29 -7.62 3.70
CA SER A 141 5.40 -7.55 4.66
C SER A 141 6.41 -6.43 4.32
N PRO A 142 7.28 -6.00 5.27
CA PRO A 142 8.35 -5.03 5.01
C PRO A 142 9.36 -5.47 3.94
N ASP A 143 9.49 -6.77 3.68
CA ASP A 143 10.32 -7.35 2.62
C ASP A 143 9.65 -7.30 1.23
N GLU A 144 8.44 -6.74 1.17
CA GLU A 144 7.59 -6.68 -0.03
C GLU A 144 7.18 -5.26 -0.37
N VAL A 145 6.80 -4.46 0.62
CA VAL A 145 6.48 -3.04 0.48
C VAL A 145 7.22 -2.24 1.55
N GLN A 146 7.88 -1.17 1.13
CA GLN A 146 8.43 -0.14 1.98
C GLN A 146 7.87 1.24 1.63
N PHE A 147 7.81 2.13 2.61
CA PHE A 147 7.33 3.50 2.46
C PHE A 147 8.45 4.52 2.64
N VAL A 148 8.35 5.59 1.87
CA VAL A 148 9.05 6.86 2.11
C VAL A 148 7.96 7.91 2.24
N ILE A 149 7.97 8.73 3.30
CA ILE A 149 6.86 9.65 3.59
C ILE A 149 7.40 11.04 3.92
N ALA A 150 6.83 12.07 3.29
CA ALA A 150 7.02 13.46 3.64
C ALA A 150 5.68 14.12 4.04
N ASP A 151 5.66 14.79 5.19
CA ASP A 151 4.55 15.60 5.71
C ASP A 151 5.00 17.07 5.76
N LEU A 152 5.06 17.70 4.58
CA LEU A 152 5.56 19.07 4.39
C LEU A 152 4.56 20.14 4.83
N LYS A 153 3.53 19.74 5.58
CA LYS A 153 2.45 20.59 6.04
C LYS A 153 2.67 21.03 7.47
N ASN A 154 2.82 20.10 8.40
CA ASN A 154 3.05 20.37 9.84
C ASN A 154 3.67 19.16 10.59
N GLY A 155 4.03 18.04 9.92
CA GLY A 155 4.56 16.84 10.58
C GLY A 155 3.56 16.07 11.46
N LEU A 156 2.28 16.47 11.47
CA LEU A 156 1.21 15.95 12.32
C LEU A 156 0.31 14.92 11.63
N ASP A 157 0.02 15.10 10.34
CA ASP A 157 -0.95 14.28 9.60
C ASP A 157 -0.41 12.85 9.39
N PHE A 158 0.92 12.65 9.40
CA PHE A 158 1.58 11.34 9.27
C PHE A 158 2.39 10.91 10.51
N ARG A 159 2.34 11.66 11.62
CA ARG A 159 3.12 11.38 12.85
C ARG A 159 2.98 9.97 13.39
N ILE A 160 1.80 9.37 13.26
CA ILE A 160 1.52 8.01 13.73
C ILE A 160 2.42 6.94 13.10
N PHE A 161 2.86 7.12 11.85
CA PHE A 161 3.60 6.10 11.11
C PHE A 161 5.11 6.05 11.42
N ARG A 162 5.66 6.97 12.21
CA ARG A 162 7.13 7.14 12.41
C ARG A 162 7.89 5.89 12.91
N ARG A 163 7.19 4.88 13.47
CA ARG A 163 7.78 3.61 13.94
C ARG A 163 7.39 2.39 13.10
N LEU A 164 6.61 2.57 12.03
CA LEU A 164 6.11 1.48 11.19
C LEU A 164 7.28 0.69 10.58
N LYS A 165 7.27 -0.65 10.70
CA LYS A 165 8.35 -1.54 10.23
C LYS A 165 8.65 -1.42 8.74
N HIS A 166 7.67 -0.97 7.96
CA HIS A 166 7.76 -0.78 6.52
C HIS A 166 8.44 0.55 6.10
N LEU A 167 8.78 1.47 7.00
CA LEU A 167 9.51 2.68 6.59
C LEU A 167 10.94 2.32 6.12
N ALA A 168 11.34 2.84 4.95
CA ALA A 168 12.74 2.76 4.48
C ALA A 168 13.61 3.92 5.02
N LEU A 169 12.98 5.07 5.27
CA LEU A 169 13.59 6.33 5.70
C LEU A 169 12.71 6.97 6.80
N PRO A 170 13.26 7.86 7.65
CA PRO A 170 12.44 8.62 8.60
C PRO A 170 11.42 9.48 7.85
N VAL A 171 10.27 9.73 8.48
CA VAL A 171 9.24 10.65 7.94
C VAL A 171 9.83 12.06 7.89
N ALA A 172 9.87 12.66 6.71
CA ALA A 172 10.37 14.03 6.52
C ALA A 172 9.33 15.05 6.99
N GLU A 173 9.77 16.04 7.77
CA GLU A 173 8.92 17.15 8.24
C GLU A 173 9.32 18.49 7.58
N THR A 174 10.52 18.55 6.99
CA THR A 174 11.08 19.72 6.30
C THR A 174 11.30 19.47 4.81
N THR A 175 11.34 20.55 4.03
CA THR A 175 11.64 20.51 2.59
C THR A 175 12.97 19.83 2.31
N THR A 176 14.03 20.20 3.05
CA THR A 176 15.37 19.61 2.93
C THR A 176 15.45 18.11 3.27
N GLU A 177 14.56 17.60 4.12
CA GLU A 177 14.47 16.14 4.36
C GLU A 177 13.76 15.42 3.22
N ALA A 178 12.71 16.02 2.64
CA ALA A 178 12.03 15.46 1.47
C ALA A 178 12.92 15.51 0.21
N GLU A 179 13.73 16.55 0.03
CA GLU A 179 14.77 16.59 -1.01
C GLU A 179 15.75 15.42 -0.88
N LYS A 180 16.24 15.16 0.34
CA LYS A 180 17.12 14.01 0.65
C LYS A 180 16.44 12.68 0.37
N GLN A 181 15.15 12.53 0.71
CA GLN A 181 14.35 11.36 0.35
C GLN A 181 14.24 11.17 -1.17
N ILE A 182 13.99 12.23 -1.94
CA ILE A 182 13.90 12.19 -3.41
C ILE A 182 15.25 11.79 -4.03
N GLN A 183 16.36 12.35 -3.54
CA GLN A 183 17.70 11.96 -4.00
C GLN A 183 18.05 10.51 -3.66
N TRP A 184 17.68 10.02 -2.47
CA TRP A 184 17.84 8.60 -2.11
C TRP A 184 16.99 7.69 -3.00
N LEU A 185 15.74 8.06 -3.32
CA LEU A 185 14.87 7.31 -4.24
C LEU A 185 15.47 7.23 -5.65
N LEU A 186 16.11 8.30 -6.13
CA LEU A 186 16.84 8.31 -7.40
C LEU A 186 18.05 7.38 -7.37
N GLN A 187 18.88 7.45 -6.32
CA GLN A 187 20.02 6.55 -6.13
C GLN A 187 19.58 5.08 -6.05
N GLU A 188 18.49 4.77 -5.36
CA GLU A 188 17.94 3.42 -5.27
C GLU A 188 17.37 2.95 -6.63
N LYS A 189 16.73 3.82 -7.41
CA LYS A 189 16.31 3.52 -8.79
C LYS A 189 17.51 3.14 -9.66
N ASP A 190 18.57 3.94 -9.63
CA ASP A 190 19.74 3.74 -10.48
C ASP A 190 20.61 2.54 -9.99
N ARG A 191 20.68 2.28 -8.67
CA ARG A 191 21.22 1.02 -8.11
C ARG A 191 20.45 -0.21 -8.56
N ARG A 192 19.11 -0.16 -8.60
CA ARG A 192 18.27 -1.24 -9.15
C ARG A 192 18.49 -1.43 -10.64
N SER A 193 18.68 -0.33 -11.39
CA SER A 193 19.05 -0.37 -12.81
C SER A 193 20.37 -1.12 -13.03
N MET A 194 21.40 -0.87 -12.21
CA MET A 194 22.66 -1.64 -12.23
C MET A 194 22.43 -3.13 -11.93
N LEU A 195 21.64 -3.46 -10.90
CA LEU A 195 21.32 -4.85 -10.55
C LEU A 195 20.55 -5.60 -11.65
N PHE A 196 19.68 -4.91 -12.40
CA PHE A 196 18.92 -5.51 -13.49
C PHE A 196 19.81 -5.70 -14.73
N LYS A 197 20.70 -4.74 -15.03
CA LYS A 197 21.73 -4.85 -16.09
C LYS A 197 22.78 -5.93 -15.82
N ALA A 198 23.04 -6.26 -14.55
CA ALA A 198 23.99 -7.30 -14.15
C ALA A 198 23.44 -8.74 -14.30
N ILE A 199 22.16 -8.92 -14.66
CA ILE A 199 21.60 -10.23 -14.99
C ILE A 199 22.09 -10.64 -16.39
N PRO A 200 22.47 -11.91 -16.63
CA PRO A 200 22.96 -12.35 -17.93
C PRO A 200 21.98 -12.05 -19.06
N GLU A 201 22.47 -11.50 -20.18
CA GLU A 201 21.69 -11.03 -21.34
C GLU A 201 20.75 -12.09 -21.94
N THR A 202 21.01 -13.38 -21.68
CA THR A 202 20.14 -14.51 -22.03
C THR A 202 18.85 -14.62 -21.19
N LYS A 203 18.67 -13.75 -20.17
CA LYS A 203 17.52 -13.71 -19.28
C LYS A 203 16.91 -12.29 -19.27
N LEU A 204 15.68 -12.17 -19.76
CA LEU A 204 14.94 -10.89 -19.79
C LEU A 204 14.64 -10.38 -18.37
N CYS A 205 15.13 -9.18 -18.03
CA CYS A 205 14.87 -8.53 -16.74
C CYS A 205 14.68 -7.00 -16.87
N ASN A 206 13.55 -6.61 -17.45
CA ASN A 206 13.18 -5.21 -17.66
C ASN A 206 12.36 -4.62 -16.50
N ASN A 207 11.89 -5.44 -15.55
CA ASN A 207 11.11 -4.97 -14.39
C ASN A 207 11.28 -5.84 -13.13
N LEU A 208 10.84 -5.32 -11.99
CA LEU A 208 10.95 -5.96 -10.67
C LEU A 208 10.29 -7.35 -10.62
N ASN A 209 9.17 -7.56 -11.32
CA ASN A 209 8.52 -8.88 -11.38
C ASN A 209 9.37 -9.93 -12.11
N GLN A 210 10.07 -9.54 -13.18
CA GLN A 210 11.05 -10.41 -13.84
C GLN A 210 12.25 -10.64 -12.93
N TYR A 211 12.75 -9.62 -12.25
CA TYR A 211 13.84 -9.72 -11.26
C TYR A 211 13.51 -10.73 -10.14
N HIS A 212 12.33 -10.62 -9.52
CA HIS A 212 11.86 -11.57 -8.49
C HIS A 212 11.73 -12.99 -9.03
N LYS A 213 11.14 -13.18 -10.23
CA LYS A 213 11.01 -14.49 -10.89
C LYS A 213 12.37 -15.13 -11.17
N LEU A 214 13.36 -14.33 -11.58
CA LEU A 214 14.73 -14.79 -11.81
C LEU A 214 15.49 -15.06 -10.52
N GLY A 215 15.20 -14.33 -9.43
CA GLY A 215 15.88 -14.46 -8.14
C GLY A 215 15.85 -15.86 -7.56
N ALA A 216 14.72 -16.57 -7.67
CA ALA A 216 14.60 -17.98 -7.26
C ALA A 216 15.54 -18.93 -8.05
N SER A 217 16.01 -18.54 -9.24
CA SER A 217 16.94 -19.31 -10.08
C SER A 217 18.40 -18.84 -10.03
N LEU A 218 18.66 -17.70 -9.39
CA LEU A 218 19.97 -17.01 -9.40
C LEU A 218 20.47 -16.60 -8.01
N GLY A 219 19.69 -16.80 -6.94
CA GLY A 219 20.06 -16.40 -5.58
C GLY A 219 20.05 -14.88 -5.35
N LEU A 220 19.28 -14.13 -6.14
CA LEU A 220 19.23 -12.67 -6.05
C LEU A 220 18.48 -12.23 -4.76
N PRO A 221 18.89 -11.13 -4.10
CA PRO A 221 18.19 -10.59 -2.94
C PRO A 221 16.77 -10.13 -3.32
N ARG A 222 15.77 -10.36 -2.47
CA ARG A 222 14.42 -9.79 -2.67
C ARG A 222 14.52 -8.27 -2.49
N LEU A 223 13.99 -7.53 -3.46
CA LEU A 223 13.88 -6.06 -3.42
C LEU A 223 12.42 -5.69 -3.15
N PRO A 224 12.09 -4.97 -2.06
CA PRO A 224 10.72 -4.52 -1.80
C PRO A 224 10.31 -3.43 -2.80
N ARG A 225 9.01 -3.30 -3.04
CA ARG A 225 8.44 -2.13 -3.74
C ARG A 225 8.52 -0.92 -2.82
N ILE A 226 8.82 0.25 -3.38
CA ILE A 226 8.89 1.49 -2.62
C ILE A 226 7.71 2.39 -3.03
N VAL A 227 6.93 2.79 -2.04
CA VAL A 227 5.76 3.66 -2.18
C VAL A 227 6.11 4.98 -1.48
N ALA A 228 6.44 5.99 -2.28
CA ALA A 228 6.87 7.30 -1.80
C ALA A 228 5.68 8.28 -1.77
N VAL A 229 5.16 8.59 -0.58
CA VAL A 229 4.06 9.54 -0.36
C VAL A 229 4.62 10.92 -0.04
N LEU A 230 4.30 11.91 -0.88
CA LEU A 230 4.81 13.27 -0.75
C LEU A 230 3.64 14.23 -0.49
N ASP A 231 3.35 14.50 0.78
CA ASP A 231 2.21 15.33 1.18
C ASP A 231 2.58 16.81 1.23
N GLU A 232 1.81 17.63 0.51
CA GLU A 232 2.13 19.02 0.15
C GLU A 232 3.46 19.18 -0.61
N PHE A 233 3.74 18.24 -1.53
CA PHE A 233 4.97 18.17 -2.32
C PHE A 233 5.34 19.48 -3.05
N GLN A 234 4.36 20.33 -3.38
CA GLN A 234 4.62 21.64 -3.98
C GLN A 234 5.51 22.54 -3.11
N ASN A 235 5.51 22.33 -1.78
CA ASN A 235 6.34 23.09 -0.85
C ASN A 235 7.84 22.81 -1.06
N VAL A 236 8.20 21.70 -1.74
CA VAL A 236 9.56 21.46 -2.25
C VAL A 236 9.68 21.91 -3.71
N THR A 237 8.76 21.49 -4.59
CA THR A 237 8.93 21.67 -6.04
C THR A 237 8.74 23.10 -6.56
N LEU A 238 8.24 24.03 -5.72
CA LEU A 238 8.19 25.46 -6.02
C LEU A 238 9.48 26.21 -5.61
N GLU A 239 10.30 25.60 -4.74
CA GLU A 239 11.58 26.15 -4.28
C GLU A 239 12.78 25.47 -4.97
N ASN A 240 12.62 24.22 -5.44
CA ASN A 240 13.67 23.40 -6.03
C ASN A 240 13.20 22.64 -7.29
N ASP A 241 13.65 23.10 -8.46
CA ASP A 241 13.40 22.47 -9.77
C ASP A 241 14.05 21.07 -9.90
N GLU A 242 15.20 20.82 -9.26
CA GLU A 242 15.86 19.51 -9.32
C GLU A 242 15.04 18.44 -8.59
N ALA A 243 14.38 18.81 -7.50
CA ALA A 243 13.46 17.92 -6.80
C ALA A 243 12.20 17.64 -7.64
N LEU A 244 11.70 18.63 -8.38
CA LEU A 244 10.61 18.47 -9.33
C LEU A 244 10.98 17.53 -10.49
N ASP A 245 12.16 17.69 -11.07
CA ASP A 245 12.68 16.78 -12.11
C ASP A 245 13.00 15.39 -11.56
N GLY A 246 13.47 15.30 -10.30
CA GLY A 246 13.65 14.04 -9.59
C GLY A 246 12.35 13.25 -9.43
N ILE A 247 11.28 13.89 -8.92
CA ILE A 247 9.94 13.27 -8.83
C ILE A 247 9.43 12.92 -10.24
N THR A 248 9.67 13.74 -11.25
CA THR A 248 9.26 13.47 -12.65
C THR A 248 9.98 12.25 -13.23
N LYS A 249 11.30 12.11 -13.02
CA LYS A 249 12.09 10.93 -13.41
C LYS A 249 11.62 9.67 -12.67
N LEU A 250 11.32 9.78 -11.36
CA LEU A 250 10.78 8.69 -10.56
C LEU A 250 9.38 8.25 -11.03
N ALA A 251 8.49 9.18 -11.35
CA ALA A 251 7.16 8.87 -11.88
C ALA A 251 7.24 8.12 -13.22
N LYS A 252 8.12 8.58 -14.12
CA LYS A 252 8.32 8.06 -15.48
C LYS A 252 9.05 6.71 -15.54
N GLU A 253 10.11 6.53 -14.74
CA GLU A 253 11.03 5.39 -14.84
C GLU A 253 10.99 4.44 -13.63
N GLY A 254 10.59 4.94 -12.45
CA GLY A 254 10.69 4.22 -11.19
C GLY A 254 9.86 2.94 -11.14
N GLN A 255 8.70 2.93 -11.81
CA GLN A 255 7.73 1.82 -11.75
C GLN A 255 8.35 0.49 -12.22
N ALA A 256 9.21 0.51 -13.25
CA ALA A 256 9.93 -0.67 -13.72
C ALA A 256 10.83 -1.27 -12.63
N PHE A 257 11.50 -0.42 -11.84
CA PHE A 257 12.33 -0.79 -10.70
C PHE A 257 11.52 -1.00 -9.41
N GLY A 258 10.19 -0.92 -9.48
CA GLY A 258 9.26 -1.08 -8.36
C GLY A 258 9.26 0.11 -7.38
N ILE A 259 9.52 1.32 -7.87
CA ILE A 259 9.45 2.56 -7.10
C ILE A 259 8.30 3.40 -7.66
N THR A 260 7.37 3.85 -6.81
CA THR A 260 6.21 4.66 -7.20
C THR A 260 6.15 5.91 -6.35
N VAL A 261 5.79 7.05 -6.96
CA VAL A 261 5.66 8.35 -6.28
C VAL A 261 4.20 8.80 -6.27
N HIS A 262 3.77 9.29 -5.11
CA HIS A 262 2.38 9.63 -4.81
C HIS A 262 2.28 11.07 -4.29
N PRO A 263 2.46 12.09 -5.16
CA PRO A 263 2.39 13.49 -4.78
C PRO A 263 0.95 13.91 -4.47
N CYS A 264 0.77 14.52 -3.30
CA CYS A 264 -0.54 14.82 -2.72
C CYS A 264 -0.62 16.30 -2.33
N THR A 265 -1.68 17.04 -2.71
CA THR A 265 -1.78 18.49 -2.42
C THR A 265 -3.17 18.99 -2.01
N GLN A 266 -3.18 19.94 -1.05
CA GLN A 266 -4.32 20.76 -0.63
C GLN A 266 -4.32 22.15 -1.30
N LEU A 267 -3.29 22.47 -2.10
CA LEU A 267 -3.20 23.63 -2.98
C LEU A 267 -3.33 23.21 -4.45
N PRO A 268 -4.53 22.76 -4.90
CA PRO A 268 -4.76 22.46 -6.30
C PRO A 268 -4.76 23.78 -7.10
N ASN A 269 -3.59 24.17 -7.62
CA ASN A 269 -3.41 25.17 -8.67
C ASN A 269 -2.46 24.62 -9.77
N VAL A 270 -2.16 25.40 -10.81
CA VAL A 270 -1.33 24.94 -11.95
C VAL A 270 0.18 24.95 -11.62
N GLU A 271 0.61 25.81 -10.71
CA GLU A 271 2.01 25.92 -10.27
C GLU A 271 2.41 24.71 -9.40
N ALA A 272 1.51 24.29 -8.51
CA ALA A 272 1.67 23.14 -7.64
C ALA A 272 1.64 21.80 -8.37
N LEU A 273 1.03 21.71 -9.56
CA LEU A 273 1.07 20.52 -10.41
C LEU A 273 1.49 20.86 -11.85
N PRO A 274 2.81 21.03 -12.11
CA PRO A 274 3.33 21.31 -13.44
C PRO A 274 3.02 20.19 -14.44
N THR A 275 2.71 20.56 -15.68
CA THR A 275 2.33 19.60 -16.74
C THR A 275 3.38 18.52 -16.97
N LYS A 276 4.68 18.82 -16.80
CA LYS A 276 5.79 17.85 -16.97
C LYS A 276 5.68 16.66 -16.00
N LEU A 277 5.22 16.90 -14.78
CA LEU A 277 4.98 15.87 -13.77
C LEU A 277 3.63 15.18 -13.98
N LYS A 278 2.56 15.96 -14.20
CA LYS A 278 1.20 15.44 -14.40
C LYS A 278 1.12 14.38 -15.49
N SER A 279 1.80 14.59 -16.62
CA SER A 279 1.76 13.69 -17.77
C SER A 279 2.46 12.34 -17.56
N GLN A 280 3.08 12.10 -16.39
CA GLN A 280 3.63 10.80 -16.03
C GLN A 280 2.63 9.90 -15.27
N PHE A 281 1.44 10.39 -14.92
CA PHE A 281 0.46 9.66 -14.11
C PHE A 281 -0.68 9.08 -14.97
N TYR A 282 -0.76 7.75 -15.03
CA TYR A 282 -1.86 7.01 -15.64
C TYR A 282 -3.10 6.90 -14.75
N SER A 283 -2.97 7.22 -13.46
CA SER A 283 -4.05 7.23 -12.47
C SER A 283 -3.96 8.48 -11.59
N TRP A 284 -5.08 8.96 -11.08
CA TRP A 284 -5.13 10.10 -10.15
C TRP A 284 -6.46 10.16 -9.38
N PHE A 285 -6.45 10.84 -8.23
CA PHE A 285 -7.62 10.97 -7.35
C PHE A 285 -7.92 12.44 -7.05
N CYS A 286 -8.93 12.98 -7.72
CA CYS A 286 -9.35 14.37 -7.60
C CYS A 286 -10.56 14.49 -6.65
N GLY A 287 -10.33 14.99 -5.44
CA GLY A 287 -11.40 15.28 -4.49
C GLY A 287 -12.05 16.63 -4.77
N TYR A 288 -12.95 17.07 -3.90
CA TYR A 288 -13.63 18.37 -4.07
C TYR A 288 -12.63 19.53 -4.21
N LEU A 289 -12.73 20.27 -5.31
CA LEU A 289 -11.98 21.50 -5.59
C LEU A 289 -12.89 22.72 -5.40
N ALA A 290 -12.36 23.79 -4.80
CA ALA A 290 -13.13 25.00 -4.50
C ALA A 290 -13.46 25.85 -5.75
N ASN A 291 -12.62 25.80 -6.79
CA ASN A 291 -12.83 26.51 -8.05
C ASN A 291 -13.13 25.48 -9.17
N PRO A 292 -14.33 25.53 -9.80
CA PRO A 292 -14.69 24.68 -10.94
C PRO A 292 -13.63 24.56 -12.05
N SER A 293 -12.98 25.67 -12.40
CA SER A 293 -11.97 25.68 -13.47
C SER A 293 -10.71 24.88 -13.16
N HIS A 294 -10.50 24.49 -11.89
CA HIS A 294 -9.32 23.73 -11.48
C HIS A 294 -9.44 22.24 -11.82
N TYR A 295 -10.67 21.67 -11.90
CA TYR A 295 -10.84 20.27 -12.33
C TYR A 295 -10.27 20.04 -13.73
N TYR A 296 -10.63 20.93 -14.67
CA TYR A 296 -10.10 20.90 -16.04
C TYR A 296 -8.60 21.23 -16.08
N LYS A 297 -8.14 22.30 -15.42
CA LYS A 297 -6.73 22.72 -15.49
C LYS A 297 -5.74 21.69 -14.89
N ILE A 298 -6.14 20.98 -13.83
CA ILE A 298 -5.23 20.19 -13.00
C ILE A 298 -5.39 18.69 -13.25
N ALA A 299 -6.62 18.19 -13.42
CA ALA A 299 -6.88 16.78 -13.64
C ALA A 299 -7.53 16.49 -15.01
N GLU A 300 -7.64 17.50 -15.90
CA GLU A 300 -8.15 17.38 -17.28
C GLU A 300 -9.55 16.74 -17.38
N ILE A 301 -10.31 16.86 -16.29
CA ILE A 301 -11.62 16.26 -16.14
C ILE A 301 -12.60 16.97 -17.07
N GLN A 302 -13.35 16.17 -17.82
CA GLN A 302 -14.42 16.65 -18.70
C GLN A 302 -15.60 17.21 -17.89
N LYS A 303 -16.31 18.18 -18.46
CA LYS A 303 -17.33 18.98 -17.74
C LYS A 303 -18.47 18.12 -17.22
N GLU A 304 -18.82 17.12 -18.01
CA GLU A 304 -19.87 16.12 -17.81
C GLU A 304 -19.64 15.30 -16.53
N ILE A 305 -18.38 15.17 -16.08
CA ILE A 305 -18.01 14.42 -14.87
C ILE A 305 -17.85 15.36 -13.67
N TRP A 306 -17.12 16.49 -13.82
CA TRP A 306 -16.87 17.37 -12.65
C TRP A 306 -18.05 18.27 -12.28
N GLU A 307 -18.92 18.67 -13.22
CA GLU A 307 -20.01 19.59 -12.93
C GLU A 307 -21.08 18.97 -12.02
N PRO A 308 -21.57 17.73 -12.23
CA PRO A 308 -22.44 17.05 -11.27
C PRO A 308 -21.74 16.84 -9.92
N PHE A 309 -20.47 16.42 -9.93
CA PHE A 309 -19.67 16.16 -8.73
C PHE A 309 -19.48 17.40 -7.85
N HIS A 310 -19.16 18.56 -8.43
CA HIS A 310 -19.01 19.82 -7.70
C HIS A 310 -20.38 20.37 -7.26
N THR A 311 -21.41 20.26 -8.09
CA THR A 311 -22.78 20.71 -7.77
C THR A 311 -23.41 19.89 -6.64
N ALA A 312 -23.09 18.59 -6.52
CA ALA A 312 -23.45 17.75 -5.38
C ALA A 312 -22.77 18.17 -4.06
N GLY A 313 -21.81 19.10 -4.10
CA GLY A 313 -21.18 19.69 -2.95
C GLY A 313 -20.10 18.82 -2.30
N LYS A 314 -19.39 19.42 -1.34
CA LYS A 314 -18.23 18.83 -0.67
C LYS A 314 -18.62 17.67 0.25
N THR A 315 -18.58 16.45 -0.30
CA THR A 315 -18.66 15.21 0.48
C THR A 315 -17.26 14.76 0.90
N VAL A 316 -17.07 14.42 2.18
CA VAL A 316 -15.77 13.95 2.69
C VAL A 316 -15.48 12.53 2.19
N GLY A 317 -14.28 12.31 1.67
CA GLY A 317 -13.86 11.04 1.08
C GLY A 317 -14.43 10.77 -0.31
N ARG A 318 -15.12 11.72 -0.94
CA ARG A 318 -15.59 11.55 -2.32
C ARG A 318 -14.57 12.11 -3.32
N PHE A 319 -14.20 11.30 -4.29
CA PHE A 319 -13.22 11.62 -5.33
C PHE A 319 -13.76 11.25 -6.72
N ILE A 320 -13.38 12.03 -7.73
CA ILE A 320 -13.31 11.55 -9.11
C ILE A 320 -11.97 10.83 -9.21
N ALA A 321 -12.00 9.53 -9.46
CA ALA A 321 -10.83 8.72 -9.71
C ALA A 321 -10.64 8.54 -11.21
N ASN A 322 -9.40 8.61 -11.68
CA ASN A 322 -8.98 7.93 -12.90
C ASN A 322 -8.05 6.78 -12.49
N ILE A 323 -8.35 5.58 -12.98
CA ILE A 323 -7.54 4.37 -12.74
C ILE A 323 -7.25 3.78 -14.10
N SER A 324 -5.97 3.82 -14.50
CA SER A 324 -5.47 3.29 -15.78
C SER A 324 -6.23 3.78 -17.03
N GLY A 325 -6.79 4.99 -16.97
CA GLY A 325 -7.62 5.59 -18.02
C GLY A 325 -9.13 5.62 -17.74
N GLU A 326 -9.68 4.67 -16.96
CA GLU A 326 -11.11 4.64 -16.63
C GLU A 326 -11.45 5.69 -15.57
N THR A 327 -12.42 6.57 -15.85
CA THR A 327 -12.81 7.67 -14.96
C THR A 327 -14.16 7.42 -14.31
N MET A 328 -14.21 7.48 -12.98
CA MET A 328 -15.36 7.09 -12.16
C MET A 328 -15.46 7.95 -10.89
N VAL A 329 -16.63 7.99 -10.25
CA VAL A 329 -16.80 8.66 -8.95
C VAL A 329 -16.78 7.61 -7.84
N ILE A 330 -15.89 7.78 -6.87
CA ILE A 330 -15.74 6.87 -5.73
C ILE A 330 -16.02 7.57 -4.39
N GLN A 331 -16.50 6.79 -3.42
CA GLN A 331 -16.45 7.08 -2.00
C GLN A 331 -15.33 6.25 -1.37
N SER A 332 -14.30 6.91 -0.85
CA SER A 332 -13.16 6.25 -0.23
C SER A 332 -13.55 5.43 0.99
N ILE A 333 -12.77 4.38 1.25
CA ILE A 333 -12.77 3.73 2.56
C ILE A 333 -12.37 4.77 3.63
N TYR A 334 -12.99 4.69 4.80
CA TYR A 334 -12.64 5.50 5.97
C TYR A 334 -12.34 4.58 7.15
N ILE A 335 -11.13 4.72 7.70
CA ILE A 335 -10.66 3.98 8.86
C ILE A 335 -10.72 4.92 10.06
N LYS A 336 -11.32 4.46 11.16
CA LYS A 336 -11.40 5.27 12.40
C LYS A 336 -10.01 5.40 13.01
N ASN A 337 -9.70 6.57 13.55
CA ASN A 337 -8.39 6.86 14.13
C ASN A 337 -7.92 5.79 15.13
N LYS A 338 -8.79 5.33 16.04
CA LYS A 338 -8.47 4.26 17.00
C LYS A 338 -8.07 2.94 16.32
N ASP A 339 -8.76 2.57 15.24
CA ASP A 339 -8.53 1.30 14.55
C ASP A 339 -7.21 1.36 13.76
N LEU A 340 -6.92 2.53 13.16
CA LEU A 340 -5.64 2.87 12.53
C LEU A 340 -4.48 2.90 13.55
N GLU A 341 -4.64 3.59 14.68
CA GLU A 341 -3.68 3.65 15.79
C GLU A 341 -3.35 2.25 16.32
N THR A 342 -4.36 1.40 16.50
CA THR A 342 -4.20 0.02 16.97
C THR A 342 -3.40 -0.82 15.97
N ALA A 343 -3.72 -0.72 14.67
CA ALA A 343 -2.98 -1.42 13.63
C ALA A 343 -1.54 -0.92 13.50
N VAL A 344 -1.32 0.40 13.40
CA VAL A 344 0.03 0.98 13.33
C VAL A 344 0.86 0.61 14.55
N SER A 345 0.29 0.58 15.76
CA SER A 345 0.99 0.10 16.96
C SER A 345 1.38 -1.38 16.89
N HIS A 346 0.65 -2.22 16.15
CA HIS A 346 1.00 -3.64 15.97
C HIS A 346 2.13 -3.83 14.95
N TYR A 347 2.07 -3.11 13.83
CA TYR A 347 3.08 -3.16 12.76
C TYR A 347 4.28 -2.22 13.00
N SER A 348 4.37 -1.55 14.15
CA SER A 348 5.51 -0.71 14.53
C SER A 348 6.62 -1.48 15.25
N ASN A 349 7.80 -0.87 15.28
CA ASN A 349 8.88 -1.19 16.21
C ASN A 349 8.66 -0.50 17.58
N GLU A 350 9.25 -1.05 18.64
CA GLU A 350 9.18 -0.49 19.99
C GLU A 350 9.86 0.89 20.06
N THR A 351 11.06 0.98 19.47
CA THR A 351 11.81 2.21 19.23
C THR A 351 11.74 2.61 17.75
N GLU A 352 12.24 3.79 17.41
CA GLU A 352 12.57 4.10 16.01
C GLU A 352 13.76 3.23 15.56
N PRO A 353 13.78 2.76 14.30
CA PRO A 353 14.87 1.93 13.78
C PRO A 353 16.11 2.78 13.48
N VAL A 354 17.27 2.12 13.33
CA VAL A 354 18.47 2.76 12.81
C VAL A 354 18.32 2.90 11.29
N TRP A 355 18.16 4.13 10.82
CA TRP A 355 18.05 4.46 9.40
C TRP A 355 19.41 4.32 8.70
N PRO A 356 19.44 4.01 7.39
CA PRO A 356 20.66 4.16 6.61
C PRO A 356 21.10 5.63 6.61
N GLU A 357 22.41 5.88 6.68
CA GLU A 357 22.92 7.24 6.51
C GLU A 357 22.56 7.73 5.10
N ILE A 358 21.73 8.76 5.01
CA ILE A 358 21.48 9.45 3.74
C ILE A 358 22.70 10.33 3.46
N SER A 359 23.78 9.69 3.01
CA SER A 359 24.93 10.38 2.44
C SER A 359 24.46 11.09 1.18
N MET A 360 24.16 12.38 1.30
CA MET A 360 24.32 13.30 0.19
C MET A 360 25.75 13.10 -0.29
N GLY A 361 25.94 12.48 -1.46
CA GLY A 361 27.22 12.55 -2.15
C GLY A 361 27.51 14.02 -2.34
N GLU A 362 28.55 14.53 -1.69
CA GLU A 362 28.87 15.95 -1.77
C GLU A 362 29.01 16.32 -3.23
N ARG A 363 28.26 17.33 -3.69
CA ARG A 363 28.63 18.04 -4.91
C ARG A 363 29.96 18.72 -4.58
N GLU A 364 31.07 18.07 -4.93
CA GLU A 364 32.41 18.56 -4.66
C GLU A 364 32.62 19.88 -5.44
N THR A 365 32.30 21.01 -4.81
CA THR A 365 32.44 22.35 -5.40
C THR A 365 33.92 22.73 -5.45
N TYR A 366 34.58 22.41 -6.56
CA TYR A 366 36.02 22.55 -6.72
C TYR A 366 36.47 24.00 -6.96
N THR A 367 37.11 24.62 -5.98
CA THR A 367 37.70 25.96 -6.15
C THR A 367 38.90 25.92 -7.11
N TRP A 368 38.78 26.48 -8.31
CA TRP A 368 39.82 26.42 -9.34
C TRP A 368 41.01 27.37 -9.10
N ARG A 369 41.80 27.11 -8.05
CA ARG A 369 43.04 27.82 -7.71
C ARG A 369 44.08 26.80 -7.19
N GLY A 370 45.32 26.90 -7.67
CA GLY A 370 46.41 25.97 -7.32
C GLY A 370 47.45 25.86 -8.44
N SER A 371 48.40 24.94 -8.27
CA SER A 371 49.33 24.55 -9.35
C SER A 371 48.63 23.68 -10.40
N ASP A 372 49.18 23.59 -11.61
CA ASP A 372 48.53 22.84 -12.70
C ASP A 372 48.48 21.33 -12.44
N VAL A 373 49.40 20.81 -11.63
CA VAL A 373 49.36 19.42 -11.13
C VAL A 373 48.16 19.20 -10.20
N GLN A 374 47.88 20.16 -9.30
CA GLN A 374 46.72 20.10 -8.40
C GLN A 374 45.41 20.22 -9.19
N LYS A 375 45.31 21.20 -10.10
CA LYS A 375 44.17 21.36 -11.01
C LYS A 375 43.87 20.09 -11.79
N ARG A 376 44.90 19.47 -12.38
CA ARG A 376 44.74 18.22 -13.14
C ARG A 376 44.30 17.07 -12.23
N ALA A 377 44.82 16.95 -11.01
CA ALA A 377 44.37 15.92 -10.06
C ALA A 377 42.88 16.10 -9.66
N MET A 378 42.46 17.33 -9.38
CA MET A 378 41.05 17.65 -9.07
C MET A 378 40.13 17.35 -10.25
N LEU A 379 40.52 17.75 -11.46
CA LEU A 379 39.79 17.45 -12.69
C LEU A 379 39.66 15.94 -12.90
N MET A 380 40.75 15.18 -12.82
CA MET A 380 40.71 13.73 -13.02
C MET A 380 39.88 13.00 -11.96
N LYS A 381 39.82 13.51 -10.71
CA LYS A 381 38.94 12.98 -9.65
C LYS A 381 37.45 13.22 -9.99
N TRP A 382 37.10 14.45 -10.40
CA TRP A 382 35.74 14.78 -10.86
C TRP A 382 35.32 13.88 -12.02
N LEU A 383 36.17 13.81 -13.06
CA LEU A 383 35.95 12.96 -14.22
C LEU A 383 35.72 11.51 -13.83
N ALA A 384 36.54 10.95 -12.94
CA ALA A 384 36.43 9.56 -12.48
C ALA A 384 35.14 9.23 -11.70
N ASN A 385 34.37 10.24 -11.30
CA ASN A 385 33.09 10.09 -10.61
C ASN A 385 31.88 10.40 -11.51
N LEU A 386 32.08 10.83 -12.76
CA LEU A 386 31.00 11.05 -13.73
C LEU A 386 30.75 9.77 -14.55
N GLU A 387 29.51 9.25 -14.51
CA GLU A 387 29.08 8.11 -15.32
C GLU A 387 28.97 8.41 -16.82
N GLU A 388 28.91 9.70 -17.21
CA GLU A 388 28.83 10.16 -18.60
C GLU A 388 29.89 11.23 -18.92
N LYS A 389 30.19 11.38 -20.22
CA LYS A 389 31.16 12.35 -20.73
C LYS A 389 30.69 13.79 -20.41
N PRO A 390 31.51 14.62 -19.72
CA PRO A 390 31.08 15.93 -19.23
C PRO A 390 30.74 16.90 -20.35
N THR A 391 29.95 17.92 -20.01
CA THR A 391 29.68 19.09 -20.86
C THR A 391 30.45 20.34 -20.40
N ALA A 392 30.56 21.31 -21.30
CA ALA A 392 31.17 22.60 -21.00
C ALA A 392 30.43 23.40 -19.92
N GLU A 393 29.10 23.23 -19.82
CA GLU A 393 28.24 23.94 -18.86
C GLU A 393 28.39 23.34 -17.46
N GLN A 394 28.34 22.01 -17.32
CA GLN A 394 28.63 21.33 -16.04
C GLN A 394 30.03 21.69 -15.51
N ALA A 395 31.03 21.82 -16.39
CA ALA A 395 32.38 22.25 -16.00
C ALA A 395 32.44 23.76 -15.66
N ALA A 396 31.61 24.59 -16.29
CA ALA A 396 31.47 26.01 -15.96
C ALA A 396 30.84 26.19 -14.56
N GLU A 397 29.79 25.45 -14.23
CA GLU A 397 29.16 25.46 -12.89
C GLU A 397 30.09 24.89 -11.81
N THR A 398 30.77 23.77 -12.10
CA THR A 398 31.59 23.06 -11.11
C THR A 398 32.90 23.78 -10.78
N PHE A 399 33.54 24.46 -11.76
CA PHE A 399 34.88 25.04 -11.63
C PHE A 399 35.00 26.52 -12.03
N GLY A 400 33.96 27.14 -12.59
CA GLY A 400 34.02 28.51 -13.13
C GLY A 400 34.70 28.63 -14.50
N PHE A 401 34.66 27.57 -15.32
CA PHE A 401 35.27 27.57 -16.66
C PHE A 401 34.51 28.42 -17.69
N SER A 402 35.24 28.87 -18.72
CA SER A 402 34.63 29.24 -19.99
C SER A 402 34.54 28.01 -20.91
N SER A 403 33.57 27.98 -21.82
CA SER A 403 33.43 26.88 -22.79
C SER A 403 34.68 26.70 -23.66
N ALA A 404 35.41 27.78 -23.95
CA ALA A 404 36.70 27.72 -24.64
C ALA A 404 37.77 27.01 -23.80
N THR A 405 37.79 27.22 -22.48
CA THR A 405 38.69 26.50 -21.56
C THR A 405 38.41 24.99 -21.58
N PHE A 406 37.13 24.60 -21.56
CA PHE A 406 36.70 23.20 -21.56
C PHE A 406 37.21 22.43 -22.79
N TYR A 407 37.02 22.99 -23.99
CA TYR A 407 37.51 22.35 -25.22
C TYR A 407 39.04 22.43 -25.38
N ASN A 408 39.67 23.55 -25.04
CA ASN A 408 41.13 23.71 -25.15
C ASN A 408 41.94 22.78 -24.21
N TRP A 409 41.30 22.22 -23.18
CA TRP A 409 41.92 21.26 -22.24
C TRP A 409 41.61 19.80 -22.59
N ASN A 410 40.90 19.52 -23.69
CA ASN A 410 40.43 18.20 -24.10
C ASN A 410 39.80 17.40 -22.94
N ILE A 411 39.02 18.08 -22.09
CA ILE A 411 38.31 17.50 -20.95
C ILE A 411 37.39 16.33 -21.36
N PRO A 412 36.71 16.36 -22.54
CA PRO A 412 36.02 15.20 -23.08
C PRO A 412 36.94 13.97 -23.20
N ASP A 413 38.12 14.10 -23.80
CA ASP A 413 38.98 12.95 -24.13
C ASP A 413 39.69 12.40 -22.88
N LEU A 414 39.98 13.27 -21.90
CA LEU A 414 40.48 12.86 -20.57
C LEU A 414 39.47 11.97 -19.83
N TRP A 415 38.16 12.19 -20.00
CA TRP A 415 37.14 11.33 -19.39
C TRP A 415 37.15 9.91 -19.98
N GLU A 416 37.38 9.78 -21.30
CA GLU A 416 37.53 8.49 -21.97
C GLU A 416 38.83 7.78 -21.54
N GLU A 417 39.93 8.51 -21.34
CA GLU A 417 41.19 7.93 -20.84
C GLU A 417 41.07 7.39 -19.39
N VAL A 418 40.19 7.99 -18.59
CA VAL A 418 39.88 7.54 -17.21
C VAL A 418 38.99 6.31 -17.21
N HIS A 419 37.96 6.26 -18.06
CA HIS A 419 36.97 5.17 -18.05
C HIS A 419 37.36 3.96 -18.90
N SER A 420 38.28 4.09 -19.85
CA SER A 420 38.89 2.96 -20.57
C SER A 420 39.92 2.16 -19.75
N LYS A 421 40.12 2.51 -18.47
CA LYS A 421 41.09 1.89 -17.55
C LYS A 421 40.47 1.38 -16.23
N LYS A 422 39.13 1.35 -16.14
CA LYS A 422 38.37 0.63 -15.11
C LYS A 422 37.82 -0.67 -15.69
#